data_AF-A0A2J5PVT0-F1
#
_entry.id   AF-A0A2J5PVT0-F1
#
_cell.length_a   1.000
_cell.length_b   1.000
_cell.length_c   1.000
_cell.angle_alpha   90.00
_cell.angle_beta   90.00
_cell.angle_gamma   90.00
#
_symmetry.space_group_name_H-M   'P 1'
#
loop_
_entity.id
_entity.type
_entity.pdbx_description
1 polymer ?
#
loop_
_entity_poly.entity_id
_entity_poly.type
_entity_poly.pdbx_seq_one_letter_code
_entity_poly.pdbx_strand_id
1 'polypeptide(L)'
;MELLTQLLNALWAQDYETLANPSMIGMLYFVLFMILFLENGLLPAAFLPGDSLLVLVGVLIAKGAMGFPETLLLLTAAASLGCWLSYI
;
A
#
# COMPACT_ATOMS: atom_id res chain seq x y z
N MET A 1 5.07 6.31 16.66
CA MET A 1 6.10 6.91 15.78
C MET A 1 7.12 5.88 15.30
N GLU A 2 7.50 4.85 16.08
CA GLU A 2 8.46 3.83 15.63
C GLU A 2 7.91 2.82 14.62
N LEU A 3 6.63 2.42 14.73
CA LEU A 3 6.03 1.47 13.78
C LEU A 3 5.92 2.04 12.35
N LEU A 4 5.65 3.34 12.21
CA LEU A 4 5.58 3.99 10.90
C LEU A 4 6.95 4.07 10.25
N THR A 5 7.99 4.48 11.00
CA THR A 5 9.36 4.52 10.48
C THR A 5 9.93 3.13 10.21
N GLN A 6 9.58 2.13 11.02
CA GLN A 6 9.92 0.72 10.75
C GLN A 6 9.23 0.20 9.49
N LEU A 7 7.95 0.52 9.29
CA LEU A 7 7.24 0.12 8.08
C LEU A 7 7.77 0.84 6.86
N LEU A 8 8.12 2.13 6.96
CA LEU A 8 8.75 2.89 5.87
C LEU A 8 10.15 2.36 5.54
N ASN A 9 10.96 2.05 6.56
CA ASN A 9 12.27 1.44 6.37
C ASN A 9 12.17 0.01 5.83
N ALA A 10 11.20 -0.78 6.27
CA ALA A 10 10.95 -2.12 5.74
C ALA A 10 10.44 -2.06 4.29
N LEU A 11 9.65 -1.05 3.94
CA LEU A 11 9.28 -0.77 2.55
C LEU A 11 10.50 -0.38 1.71
N TRP A 12 11.34 0.51 2.25
CA TRP A 12 12.55 1.00 1.57
C TRP A 12 13.61 -0.08 1.39
N ALA A 13 13.79 -0.94 2.40
CA ALA A 13 14.68 -2.09 2.38
C ALA A 13 14.04 -3.33 1.73
N GLN A 14 12.76 -3.25 1.32
CA GLN A 14 12.00 -4.33 0.71
C GLN A 14 12.02 -5.61 1.58
N ASP A 15 11.85 -5.43 2.88
CA ASP A 15 12.08 -6.43 3.93
C ASP A 15 10.82 -7.27 4.20
N TYR A 16 10.66 -8.32 3.39
CA TYR A 16 9.45 -9.16 3.35
C TYR A 16 9.16 -9.93 4.64
N GLU A 17 10.15 -10.21 5.48
CA GLU A 17 9.93 -10.93 6.75
C GLU A 17 9.27 -10.01 7.77
N THR A 18 9.70 -8.75 7.82
CA THR A 18 9.16 -7.77 8.74
C THR A 18 7.73 -7.35 8.35
N LEU A 19 7.45 -7.29 7.04
CA LEU A 19 6.14 -6.97 6.47
C LEU A 19 5.11 -8.10 6.58
N ALA A 20 5.57 -9.35 6.74
CA ALA A 20 4.69 -10.51 6.96
C ALA A 20 4.16 -10.60 8.40
N ASN A 21 4.57 -9.71 9.31
CA ASN A 21 4.06 -9.70 10.67
C ASN A 21 2.57 -9.29 10.72
N PRO A 22 1.71 -10.06 11.41
CA PRO A 22 0.28 -9.78 11.47
C PRO A 22 -0.08 -8.43 12.08
N SER A 23 0.75 -7.91 13.00
CA SER A 23 0.59 -6.58 13.57
C SER A 23 0.87 -5.44 12.57
N MET A 24 1.63 -5.71 11.49
CA MET A 24 2.04 -4.72 10.47
C MET A 24 1.14 -4.74 9.24
N ILE A 25 0.46 -5.86 8.96
CA ILE A 25 -0.44 -6.05 7.82
C ILE A 25 -1.54 -4.99 7.76
N GLY A 26 -2.19 -4.70 8.89
CA GLY A 26 -3.25 -3.69 8.94
C GLY A 26 -2.73 -2.28 8.61
N MET A 27 -1.53 -1.96 9.07
CA MET A 27 -0.89 -0.69 8.77
C MET A 27 -0.40 -0.63 7.31
N LEU A 28 0.02 -1.77 6.74
CA LEU A 28 0.37 -1.89 5.33
C LEU A 28 -0.83 -1.64 4.43
N TYR A 29 -2.00 -2.21 4.76
CA TYR A 29 -3.24 -1.91 4.05
C TYR A 29 -3.61 -0.43 4.09
N PHE A 30 -3.46 0.21 5.24
CA PHE A 30 -3.74 1.64 5.39
C PHE A 30 -2.78 2.51 4.57
N VAL A 31 -1.47 2.21 4.62
CA VAL A 31 -0.45 2.93 3.85
C VAL A 31 -0.64 2.71 2.34
N LEU A 32 -0.92 1.48 1.91
CA LEU A 32 -1.24 1.15 0.51
C LEU A 32 -2.46 1.94 0.02
N PHE A 33 -3.53 1.99 0.82
CA PHE A 33 -4.72 2.78 0.50
C PHE A 33 -4.38 4.26 0.36
N MET A 34 -3.69 4.84 1.34
CA MET A 34 -3.31 6.26 1.31
C MET A 34 -2.45 6.60 0.10
N ILE A 35 -1.43 5.79 -0.20
CA ILE A 35 -0.51 6.06 -1.30
C ILE A 35 -1.24 6.03 -2.63
N LEU A 36 -2.03 4.98 -2.92
CA LEU A 36 -2.77 4.89 -4.19
C LEU A 36 -3.85 5.96 -4.31
N PHE A 37 -4.56 6.26 -3.22
CA PHE A 37 -5.55 7.32 -3.18
C PHE A 37 -4.93 8.68 -3.48
N LEU A 38 -3.78 9.00 -2.86
CA LEU A 38 -3.07 10.24 -3.10
C LEU A 38 -2.48 10.29 -4.51
N GLU A 39 -1.84 9.22 -4.98
CA GLU A 39 -1.23 9.13 -6.32
C GLU A 39 -2.27 9.35 -7.43
N ASN A 40 -3.46 8.77 -7.29
CA ASN A 40 -4.55 8.94 -8.26
C ASN A 40 -5.32 10.26 -8.09
N GLY A 41 -5.41 10.78 -6.86
CA GLY A 41 -6.23 11.96 -6.52
C GLY A 41 -5.50 13.30 -6.51
N LEU A 42 -4.17 13.32 -6.39
CA LEU A 42 -3.37 14.53 -6.32
C LEU A 42 -2.18 14.47 -7.27
N LEU A 43 -2.13 15.39 -8.24
CA LEU A 43 -0.97 15.61 -9.11
C LEU A 43 0.39 15.66 -8.39
N PRO A 44 0.58 16.38 -7.26
CA PRO A 44 1.87 16.40 -6.56
C PRO A 44 2.22 15.07 -5.87
N ALA A 45 1.24 14.20 -5.65
CA ALA A 45 1.45 12.89 -5.03
C ALA A 45 1.70 11.76 -6.06
N ALA A 46 1.69 12.07 -7.36
CA ALA A 46 2.14 11.15 -8.42
C ALA A 46 3.63 10.75 -8.30
N PHE A 47 4.38 11.41 -7.42
CA PHE A 47 5.77 11.05 -7.09
C PHE A 47 5.90 9.90 -6.09
N LEU A 48 4.81 9.45 -5.46
CA LEU A 48 4.89 8.29 -4.56
C LEU A 48 5.05 7.00 -5.38
N PRO A 49 5.88 6.05 -4.93
CA PRO A 49 6.15 4.81 -5.67
C PRO A 49 5.03 3.77 -5.48
N GLY A 50 3.85 4.03 -6.07
CA GLY A 50 2.68 3.15 -5.99
C GLY A 50 2.88 1.78 -6.67
N ASP A 51 3.49 1.78 -7.86
CA ASP A 51 3.73 0.57 -8.66
C ASP A 51 4.63 -0.45 -7.93
N SER A 52 5.74 0.01 -7.35
CA SER A 52 6.65 -0.85 -6.57
C SER A 52 5.96 -1.46 -5.35
N LEU A 53 5.04 -0.71 -4.74
CA LEU A 53 4.22 -1.17 -3.62
C LEU A 53 3.25 -2.27 -4.03
N LEU A 54 2.60 -2.11 -5.18
CA LEU A 54 1.73 -3.12 -5.78
C LEU A 54 2.48 -4.43 -6.05
N VAL A 55 3.71 -4.36 -6.56
CA VAL A 55 4.58 -5.54 -6.75
C VAL A 55 4.88 -6.21 -5.42
N LEU A 56 5.28 -5.44 -4.40
CA LEU A 56 5.57 -5.97 -3.07
C LEU A 56 4.34 -6.63 -2.43
N VAL A 57 3.16 -6.02 -2.55
CA VAL A 57 1.90 -6.60 -2.06
C VAL A 57 1.56 -7.89 -2.81
N GLY A 58 1.80 -7.95 -4.12
CA GLY A 58 1.66 -9.19 -4.90
C GLY A 58 2.55 -10.32 -4.38
N VAL A 59 3.80 -10.00 -4.00
CA VAL A 59 4.72 -10.97 -3.36
C VAL A 59 4.21 -11.40 -1.98
N LEU A 60 3.68 -10.47 -1.16
CA LEU A 60 3.12 -10.79 0.16
C LEU A 60 1.88 -11.68 0.07
N ILE A 61 1.02 -11.47 -0.94
CA ILE A 61 -0.11 -12.35 -1.24
C ILE A 61 0.38 -13.73 -1.68
N ALA A 62 1.38 -13.81 -2.56
CA ALA A 62 1.96 -15.08 -2.99
C ALA A 62 2.60 -15.87 -1.84
N LYS A 63 3.13 -15.18 -0.82
CA LYS A 63 3.64 -15.78 0.43
C LYS A 63 2.54 -16.14 1.43
N GLY A 64 1.27 -15.83 1.15
CA GLY A 64 0.13 -16.11 2.02
C GLY A 64 0.02 -15.19 3.25
N ALA A 65 0.78 -14.08 3.29
CA ALA A 65 0.71 -13.12 4.38
C ALA A 65 -0.53 -12.21 4.27
N MET A 66 -0.98 -11.91 3.04
CA MET A 66 -2.14 -11.04 2.78
C MET A 66 -3.27 -11.77 2.05
N GLY A 67 -4.51 -11.42 2.37
CA GLY A 67 -5.69 -11.94 1.69
C GLY A 67 -5.88 -11.28 0.33
N PHE A 68 -5.78 -12.07 -0.75
CA PHE A 68 -5.99 -11.60 -2.12
C PHE A 68 -7.31 -10.82 -2.35
N PRO A 69 -8.50 -11.31 -1.95
CA PRO A 69 -9.75 -10.61 -2.21
C PRO A 69 -9.88 -9.29 -1.41
N GLU A 70 -9.35 -9.25 -0.19
CA GLU A 70 -9.35 -8.06 0.66
C GLU A 70 -8.46 -6.97 0.05
N THR A 71 -7.24 -7.35 -0.37
CA THR A 71 -6.33 -6.44 -1.06
C THR A 71 -6.94 -5.91 -2.36
N LEU A 72 -7.56 -6.78 -3.17
CA LEU A 72 -8.16 -6.37 -4.43
C LEU A 72 -9.28 -5.33 -4.23
N LEU A 73 -10.15 -5.54 -3.24
CA LEU A 73 -11.22 -4.59 -2.91
C LEU A 73 -10.65 -3.25 -2.46
N LEU A 74 -9.61 -3.27 -1.61
CA LEU A 74 -8.97 -2.06 -1.11
C LEU A 74 -8.27 -1.29 -2.24
N LEU A 75 -7.52 -1.97 -3.10
CA LEU A 75 -6.87 -1.38 -4.28
C LEU A 75 -7.90 -0.72 -5.21
N THR A 76 -8.99 -1.43 -5.51
CA THR A 76 -10.07 -0.95 -6.38
C THR A 76 -10.74 0.29 -5.80
N ALA A 77 -11.03 0.28 -4.50
CA ALA A 77 -11.63 1.41 -3.80
C ALA A 77 -10.69 2.62 -3.76
N ALA A 78 -9.40 2.41 -3.44
CA ALA A 78 -8.40 3.47 -3.37
C ALA A 78 -8.22 4.17 -4.72
N ALA A 79 -8.06 3.41 -5.80
CA ALA A 79 -7.89 3.95 -7.15
C ALA A 79 -9.17 4.67 -7.63
N SER A 80 -10.35 4.08 -7.40
CA SER A 80 -11.63 4.69 -7.81
C SER A 80 -11.90 6.01 -7.09
N LEU A 81 -11.70 6.04 -5.76
CA LEU A 81 -11.87 7.26 -4.95
C LEU A 81 -10.82 8.32 -5.28
N GLY A 82 -9.57 7.90 -5.51
CA GLY A 82 -8.50 8.81 -5.93
C GLY A 82 -8.83 9.44 -7.27
N CYS A 83 -9.18 8.65 -8.27
CA CYS A 83 -9.56 9.15 -9.59
C CYS A 83 -10.78 10.10 -9.53
N TRP A 84 -11.79 9.78 -8.71
CA TRP A 84 -12.91 10.70 -8.45
C TRP A 84 -12.40 12.03 -7.89
N LEU A 85 -11.58 12.00 -6.83
CA LEU A 85 -11.04 13.22 -6.21
C LEU A 85 -10.24 14.06 -7.21
N SER A 86 -9.47 13.41 -8.07
CA SER A 86 -8.68 14.05 -9.14
C SER A 86 -9.55 14.83 -10.13
N TYR A 87 -10.79 14.38 -10.33
CA TYR A 87 -11.72 14.95 -11.29
C TYR A 87 -12.50 16.16 -10.74
N ILE A 88 -12.62 16.29 -9.41
CA ILE A 88 -13.25 17.44 -8.72
C ILE A 88 -12.27 18.61 -8.63
#